data_AF-A0A0X3SDD4-F1
#
_entry.id   AF-A0A0X3SDD4-F1
#
_cell.length_a   1.000
_cell.length_b   1.000
_cell.length_c   1.000
_cell.angle_alpha   90.00
_cell.angle_beta   90.00
_cell.angle_gamma   90.00
#
_symmetry.space_group_name_H-M   'P 1'
#
loop_
_entity.id
_entity.type
_entity.pdbx_description
1 polymer ?
#
loop_
_entity_poly.entity_id
_entity_poly.type
_entity_poly.pdbx_seq_one_letter_code
_entity_poly.pdbx_strand_id
1 'polypeptide(L)'
;MAAPLLAGASLSLIGVIIVDGGDFRWPGVTLLLVVTSAIALIATMQIGADARKYLYNRQTVEAWYAPEDLERNSELLERRSAHFIQWQVRNRRAVITFNTGTMLLIFSVATALVPPHDEQAAWRWAAAGLALAGALVEAWWIHHLFHEDPGGPPQKPKSLNGGDG
;
A
#
# COMPACT_ATOMS: atom_id res chain seq x y z
N MET A 1 -0.34 -8.18 5.98
CA MET A 1 0.28 -7.58 4.77
C MET A 1 0.42 -8.68 3.72
N ALA A 2 -0.35 -8.60 2.63
CA ALA A 2 -0.33 -9.61 1.56
C ALA A 2 0.73 -9.34 0.47
N ALA A 3 1.50 -8.25 0.58
CA ALA A 3 2.48 -7.85 -0.44
C ALA A 3 3.47 -8.96 -0.87
N PRO A 4 4.04 -9.79 0.05
CA PRO A 4 4.94 -10.88 -0.37
C PRO A 4 4.27 -11.93 -1.26
N LEU A 5 3.01 -12.26 -0.97
CA LEU A 5 2.23 -13.22 -1.76
C LEU A 5 1.93 -12.66 -3.16
N LEU A 6 1.51 -11.39 -3.25
CA LEU A 6 1.24 -10.74 -4.53
C LEU A 6 2.51 -10.55 -5.38
N ALA A 7 3.64 -10.25 -4.75
CA ALA A 7 4.93 -10.18 -5.43
C ALA A 7 5.32 -11.57 -5.97
N GLY A 8 5.18 -12.63 -5.17
CA GLY A 8 5.39 -14.00 -5.61
C GLY A 8 4.48 -14.40 -6.79
N ALA A 9 3.18 -14.10 -6.70
CA ALA A 9 2.23 -14.34 -7.78
C ALA A 9 2.60 -13.58 -9.06
N SER A 10 3.05 -12.33 -8.94
CA SER A 10 3.53 -11.53 -10.08
C SER A 10 4.74 -12.18 -10.75
N LEU A 11 5.72 -12.64 -9.96
CA LEU A 11 6.91 -13.34 -10.47
C LEU A 11 6.55 -14.66 -11.18
N SER A 12 5.58 -15.41 -10.65
CA SER A 12 5.06 -16.61 -11.31
C SER A 12 4.40 -16.28 -12.65
N LEU A 13 3.59 -15.21 -12.71
CA LEU A 13 2.92 -14.78 -13.95
C LEU A 13 3.94 -14.36 -15.03
N ILE A 14 5.04 -13.70 -14.64
CA ILE A 14 6.15 -13.39 -15.57
C ILE A 14 6.68 -14.67 -16.22
N GLY A 15 6.93 -15.71 -15.42
CA GLY A 15 7.40 -17.00 -15.93
C GLY A 15 6.46 -17.59 -16.98
N VAL A 16 5.16 -17.59 -16.71
CA VAL A 16 4.13 -18.10 -17.65
C VAL A 16 4.13 -17.29 -18.96
N ILE A 17 4.16 -15.95 -18.87
CA ILE A 17 4.14 -15.09 -20.06
C ILE A 17 5.39 -15.28 -20.92
N ILE A 18 6.55 -15.55 -20.32
CA ILE A 18 7.79 -15.81 -21.05
C ILE A 18 7.73 -17.14 -21.78
N VAL A 19 7.16 -18.18 -21.16
CA VAL A 19 7.08 -19.52 -21.74
C VAL A 19 6.02 -19.59 -22.84
N ASP A 20 4.83 -19.05 -22.58
CA ASP A 20 3.66 -19.17 -23.47
C ASP A 20 3.34 -17.85 -24.21
N GLY A 21 4.36 -17.02 -24.46
CA GLY A 21 4.19 -15.67 -25.03
C GLY A 21 3.41 -15.61 -26.35
N GLY A 22 3.40 -16.70 -27.12
CA GLY A 22 2.66 -16.83 -28.38
C GLY A 22 1.14 -16.90 -28.23
N ASP A 23 0.63 -17.28 -27.06
CA ASP A 23 -0.80 -17.44 -26.77
C ASP A 23 -1.44 -16.16 -26.23
N PHE A 24 -0.64 -15.11 -26.03
CA PHE A 24 -1.11 -13.81 -25.59
C PHE A 24 -1.27 -12.86 -26.77
N ARG A 25 -2.33 -12.04 -26.76
CA ARG A 25 -2.52 -11.03 -27.79
C ARG A 25 -1.46 -9.92 -27.69
N TRP A 26 -1.09 -9.51 -26.46
CA TRP A 26 -0.12 -8.44 -26.20
C TRP A 26 0.93 -8.83 -25.15
N PRO A 27 1.78 -9.84 -25.41
CA PRO A 27 2.73 -10.38 -24.43
C PRO A 27 3.68 -9.32 -23.87
N GLY A 28 4.18 -8.42 -24.73
CA GLY A 28 5.12 -7.36 -24.31
C GLY A 28 4.51 -6.35 -23.32
N VAL A 29 3.27 -5.91 -23.57
CA VAL A 29 2.57 -4.96 -22.68
C VAL A 29 2.23 -5.62 -21.35
N THR A 30 1.72 -6.86 -21.40
CA THR A 30 1.45 -7.65 -20.20
C THR A 30 2.71 -7.81 -19.35
N LEU A 31 3.84 -8.20 -19.96
CA LEU A 31 5.09 -8.41 -19.25
C LEU A 31 5.60 -7.11 -18.58
N LEU A 32 5.52 -5.98 -19.28
CA LEU A 32 5.89 -4.68 -18.71
C LEU A 32 5.03 -4.32 -17.50
N LEU A 33 3.71 -4.53 -17.59
CA LEU A 33 2.78 -4.27 -16.49
C LEU A 33 3.06 -5.18 -15.27
N VAL A 34 3.26 -6.49 -15.47
CA VAL A 34 3.54 -7.43 -14.37
C VAL A 34 4.87 -7.09 -13.69
N VAL A 35 5.93 -6.82 -14.46
CA VAL A 35 7.24 -6.45 -13.90
C VAL A 35 7.14 -5.17 -13.09
N THR A 36 6.45 -4.15 -13.62
CA THR A 36 6.26 -2.88 -12.91
C THR A 36 5.46 -3.08 -11.62
N SER A 37 4.42 -3.93 -11.65
CA SER A 37 3.67 -4.35 -10.47
C SER A 37 4.57 -5.01 -9.42
N ALA A 38 5.37 -6.00 -9.82
CA ALA A 38 6.27 -6.72 -8.93
C ALA A 38 7.26 -5.76 -8.24
N ILE A 39 7.85 -4.83 -9.00
CA ILE A 39 8.75 -3.80 -8.46
C ILE A 39 8.02 -2.90 -7.46
N ALA A 40 6.81 -2.44 -7.78
CA ALA A 40 6.01 -1.59 -6.87
C ALA A 40 5.65 -2.33 -5.57
N LEU A 41 5.28 -3.61 -5.65
CA LEU A 41 4.98 -4.45 -4.48
C LEU A 41 6.23 -4.69 -3.61
N ILE A 42 7.40 -4.89 -4.22
CA ILE A 42 8.67 -4.99 -3.49
C ILE A 42 9.04 -3.66 -2.84
N ALA A 43 8.93 -2.55 -3.58
CA ALA A 43 9.20 -1.21 -3.06
C ALA A 43 8.30 -0.88 -1.86
N THR A 44 7.04 -1.28 -1.90
CA THR A 44 6.12 -1.18 -0.76
C THR A 44 6.67 -1.89 0.48
N MET A 45 7.19 -3.11 0.33
CA MET A 45 7.77 -3.83 1.47
C MET A 45 8.97 -3.10 2.04
N GLN A 46 9.83 -2.54 1.20
CA GLN A 46 11.01 -1.78 1.63
C GLN A 46 10.60 -0.51 2.39
N ILE A 47 9.64 0.26 1.86
CA ILE A 47 9.14 1.48 2.53
C ILE A 47 8.42 1.12 3.84
N GLY A 48 7.63 0.05 3.85
CA GLY A 48 6.95 -0.43 5.05
C GLY A 48 7.92 -0.91 6.13
N ALA A 49 8.99 -1.62 5.75
CA ALA A 49 10.04 -2.03 6.66
C ALA A 49 10.82 -0.83 7.21
N ASP A 50 11.09 0.18 6.38
CA ASP A 50 11.73 1.42 6.82
C ASP A 50 10.83 2.21 7.79
N ALA A 51 9.52 2.30 7.51
CA ALA A 51 8.55 2.94 8.39
C ALA A 51 8.48 2.26 9.77
N ARG A 52 8.54 0.92 9.85
CA ARG A 52 8.51 0.18 11.12
C ARG A 52 9.65 0.55 12.07
N LYS A 53 10.82 0.96 11.56
CA LYS A 53 11.95 1.40 12.40
C LYS A 53 11.57 2.62 13.27
N TYR A 54 10.74 3.51 12.74
CA TYR A 54 10.25 4.68 13.48
C TYR A 54 9.19 4.31 14.55
N LEU A 55 8.42 3.22 14.32
CA LEU A 55 7.45 2.72 15.29
C LEU A 55 8.15 2.03 16.48
N TYR A 56 9.19 1.23 16.21
CA TYR A 56 10.01 0.61 17.27
C TYR A 56 10.67 1.65 18.17
N ASN A 57 11.20 2.73 17.60
CA ASN A 57 11.78 3.82 18.40
C ASN A 57 10.74 4.44 19.36
N ARG A 58 9.48 4.57 18.92
CA ARG A 58 8.39 5.07 19.78
C ARG A 58 8.10 4.12 20.94
N GLN A 59 7.92 2.83 20.68
CA GLN A 59 7.59 1.85 21.71
C GLN A 59 8.73 1.68 22.72
N THR A 60 9.97 1.73 22.25
CA THR A 60 11.15 1.68 23.13
C THR A 60 11.18 2.87 24.09
N VAL A 61 10.92 4.09 23.59
CA VAL A 61 10.89 5.29 24.45
C VAL A 61 9.72 5.24 25.44
N GLU A 62 8.54 4.77 25.03
CA GLU A 62 7.38 4.60 25.94
C GLU A 62 7.60 3.51 27.00
N ALA A 63 8.41 2.49 26.71
CA ALA A 63 8.73 1.44 27.67
C ALA A 63 9.78 1.87 28.72
N TRP A 64 10.57 2.92 28.44
CA TRP A 64 11.71 3.32 29.28
C TRP A 64 11.41 4.55 30.15
N TYR A 65 10.36 5.32 29.84
CA TYR A 65 10.01 6.54 30.56
C TYR A 65 8.56 6.53 31.03
N ALA A 66 8.34 6.94 32.29
CA ALA A 66 7.00 7.15 32.81
C ALA A 66 6.31 8.33 32.11
N PRO A 67 4.96 8.31 31.94
CA PRO A 67 4.22 9.39 31.27
C PRO A 67 4.51 10.77 31.85
N GLU A 68 4.73 10.86 33.17
CA GLU A 68 4.99 12.11 33.88
C GLU A 68 6.38 12.71 33.54
N ASP A 69 7.36 11.86 33.27
CA ASP A 69 8.72 12.28 32.88
C ASP A 69 8.77 12.74 31.41
N LEU A 70 7.85 12.24 30.58
CA LEU A 70 7.69 12.64 29.18
C LEU A 70 7.02 14.02 29.06
N GLU A 71 6.06 14.33 29.94
CA GLU A 71 5.42 15.65 29.99
C GLU A 71 6.34 16.75 30.53
N ARG A 72 7.24 16.40 31.47
CA ARG A 72 8.21 17.34 32.04
C ARG A 72 9.33 17.72 31.06
N ASN A 73 9.61 16.90 30.06
CA ASN A 73 10.64 17.12 29.04
C ASN A 73 10.03 17.46 27.68
N SER A 74 9.72 18.74 27.46
CA SER A 74 9.14 19.26 26.22
C SER A 74 9.96 18.94 24.96
N GLU A 75 11.30 18.87 25.06
CA GLU A 75 12.17 18.45 23.94
C GLU A 75 11.93 16.99 23.52
N LEU A 76 11.59 16.08 24.45
CA LEU A 76 11.29 14.69 24.13
C LEU A 76 9.95 14.55 23.42
N LEU A 77 8.96 15.38 23.79
CA LEU A 77 7.66 15.47 23.11
C LEU A 77 7.76 16.08 21.71
N GLU A 78 8.64 17.06 21.51
CA GLU A 78 8.87 17.69 20.21
C GLU A 78 9.61 16.76 19.24
N ARG A 79 10.61 16.01 19.73
CA ARG A 79 11.23 14.92 18.96
C ARG A 79 10.23 13.80 18.65
N ARG A 80 9.32 13.48 19.58
CA ARG A 80 8.24 12.50 19.40
C ARG A 80 7.28 12.89 18.27
N SER A 81 6.84 14.14 18.21
CA SER A 81 5.92 14.61 17.15
C SER A 81 6.60 14.61 15.77
N ALA A 82 7.87 15.02 15.70
CA ALA A 82 8.65 14.99 14.46
C ALA A 82 8.82 13.56 13.91
N HIS A 83 9.11 12.58 14.76
CA HIS A 83 9.22 11.18 14.35
C HIS A 83 7.87 10.56 13.95
N PHE A 84 6.77 10.96 14.59
CA PHE A 84 5.43 10.52 14.23
C PHE A 84 4.99 11.04 12.85
N ILE A 85 5.26 12.32 12.56
CA ILE A 85 5.00 12.90 11.23
C ILE A 85 5.82 12.17 10.16
N GLN A 86 7.10 11.90 10.42
CA GLN A 86 7.95 11.15 9.50
C GLN A 86 7.46 9.70 9.27
N TRP A 87 6.98 9.04 10.32
CA TRP A 87 6.34 7.73 10.21
C TRP A 87 5.07 7.80 9.36
N GLN A 88 4.19 8.76 9.62
CA GLN A 88 2.90 8.91 8.93
C GLN A 88 3.10 9.18 7.43
N VAL A 89 4.07 10.03 7.06
CA VAL A 89 4.42 10.30 5.65
C VAL A 89 4.96 9.04 4.97
N ARG A 90 5.90 8.33 5.60
CA ARG A 90 6.47 7.10 5.02
C ARG A 90 5.43 5.99 4.91
N ASN A 91 4.57 5.84 5.91
CA ASN A 91 3.49 4.85 5.92
C ASN A 91 2.45 5.17 4.84
N ARG A 92 2.06 6.45 4.67
CA ARG A 92 1.16 6.88 3.60
C ARG A 92 1.74 6.58 2.22
N ARG A 93 3.04 6.83 2.02
CA ARG A 93 3.75 6.46 0.78
C ARG A 93 3.73 4.95 0.56
N ALA A 94 3.95 4.14 1.59
CA ALA A 94 3.86 2.67 1.47
C ALA A 94 2.46 2.22 1.04
N VAL A 95 1.40 2.78 1.62
CA VAL A 95 0.01 2.46 1.26
C VAL A 95 -0.29 2.84 -0.21
N ILE A 96 0.13 4.03 -0.65
CA ILE A 96 -0.05 4.45 -2.04
C ILE A 96 0.68 3.50 -3.00
N THR A 97 1.96 3.20 -2.74
CA THR A 97 2.74 2.30 -3.59
C THR A 97 2.16 0.89 -3.63
N PHE A 98 1.62 0.39 -2.49
CA PHE A 98 0.97 -0.91 -2.43
C PHE A 98 -0.24 -0.96 -3.36
N ASN A 99 -1.09 0.05 -3.26
CA ASN A 99 -2.31 0.16 -4.04
C ASN A 99 -2.00 0.28 -5.53
N THR A 100 -1.01 1.11 -5.89
CA THR A 100 -0.54 1.23 -7.27
C THR A 100 -0.03 -0.12 -7.81
N GLY A 101 0.75 -0.86 -7.01
CA GLY A 101 1.23 -2.19 -7.39
C GLY A 101 0.08 -3.17 -7.64
N THR A 102 -0.89 -3.24 -6.73
CA THR A 102 -2.08 -4.09 -6.88
C THR A 102 -2.90 -3.71 -8.11
N MET A 103 -3.09 -2.43 -8.40
CA MET A 103 -3.80 -1.99 -9.60
C MET A 103 -3.07 -2.41 -10.88
N LEU A 104 -1.75 -2.21 -10.94
CA LEU A 104 -0.93 -2.66 -12.07
C LEU A 104 -1.01 -4.18 -12.25
N LEU A 105 -1.06 -4.94 -11.16
CA LEU A 105 -1.26 -6.39 -11.22
C LEU A 105 -2.61 -6.74 -11.85
N ILE A 106 -3.69 -6.09 -11.42
CA ILE A 106 -5.02 -6.36 -11.99
C ILE A 106 -5.08 -5.98 -13.47
N PHE A 107 -4.48 -4.84 -13.86
CA PHE A 107 -4.36 -4.47 -15.26
C PHE A 107 -3.57 -5.50 -16.07
N SER A 108 -2.47 -6.02 -15.51
CA SER A 108 -1.68 -7.04 -16.19
C SER A 108 -2.50 -8.32 -16.44
N VAL A 109 -3.30 -8.75 -15.46
CA VAL A 109 -4.22 -9.90 -15.60
C VAL A 109 -5.29 -9.62 -16.66
N ALA A 110 -5.91 -8.43 -16.64
CA ALA A 110 -6.88 -8.04 -17.66
C ALA A 110 -6.27 -8.07 -19.07
N THR A 111 -5.02 -7.62 -19.21
CA THR A 111 -4.29 -7.60 -20.49
C THR A 111 -3.93 -9.02 -20.95
N ALA A 112 -3.54 -9.89 -20.02
CA ALA A 112 -3.26 -11.31 -20.28
C ALA A 112 -4.50 -12.08 -20.76
N LEU A 113 -5.67 -11.72 -20.25
CA LEU A 113 -6.93 -12.37 -20.61
C LEU A 113 -7.41 -12.01 -22.01
N VAL A 114 -6.94 -10.91 -22.62
CA VAL A 114 -7.39 -10.48 -23.95
C VAL A 114 -7.10 -11.57 -25.00
N PRO A 115 -8.14 -12.15 -25.64
CA PRO A 115 -7.99 -13.32 -26.51
C PRO A 115 -7.29 -12.96 -27.85
N PRO A 116 -6.35 -13.78 -28.37
CA PRO A 116 -5.68 -13.54 -29.66
C PRO A 116 -6.49 -13.81 -30.94
N HIS A 117 -7.70 -14.38 -30.81
CA HIS A 117 -8.65 -14.95 -31.80
C HIS A 117 -8.88 -16.41 -31.38
N ASP A 118 -9.95 -16.65 -30.63
CA ASP A 118 -10.15 -17.91 -29.91
C ASP A 118 -11.65 -18.17 -29.69
N GLU A 119 -12.08 -19.43 -29.65
CA GLU A 119 -13.49 -19.83 -29.48
C GLU A 119 -14.05 -19.41 -28.11
N GLN A 120 -13.18 -19.25 -27.11
CA GLN A 120 -13.52 -18.83 -25.76
C GLN A 120 -13.41 -17.32 -25.52
N ALA A 121 -13.35 -16.52 -26.60
CA ALA A 121 -13.16 -15.07 -26.50
C ALA A 121 -14.20 -14.39 -25.59
N ALA A 122 -15.46 -14.82 -25.60
CA ALA A 122 -16.52 -14.24 -24.77
C ALA A 122 -16.23 -14.38 -23.27
N TRP A 123 -15.82 -15.55 -22.80
CA TRP A 123 -15.48 -15.79 -21.39
C TRP A 123 -14.22 -15.05 -20.96
N ARG A 124 -13.24 -14.96 -21.84
CA ARG A 124 -11.99 -14.21 -21.61
C ARG A 124 -12.26 -12.70 -21.48
N TRP A 125 -13.15 -12.15 -22.30
CA TRP A 125 -13.61 -10.76 -22.16
C TRP A 125 -14.42 -10.53 -20.89
N ALA A 126 -15.31 -11.46 -20.52
CA ALA A 126 -16.05 -11.38 -19.26
C ALA A 126 -15.11 -11.41 -18.05
N ALA A 127 -14.10 -12.27 -18.05
CA ALA A 127 -13.07 -12.34 -17.01
C ALA A 127 -12.23 -11.05 -16.95
N ALA A 128 -11.84 -10.48 -18.10
CA ALA A 128 -11.14 -9.20 -18.15
C ALA A 128 -11.99 -8.05 -17.60
N GLY A 129 -13.28 -8.01 -17.96
CA GLY A 129 -14.23 -7.04 -17.43
C GLY A 129 -14.43 -7.16 -15.92
N LEU A 130 -14.54 -8.39 -15.41
CA LEU A 130 -14.67 -8.65 -13.97
C LEU A 130 -13.42 -8.23 -13.21
N ALA A 131 -12.23 -8.50 -13.74
CA ALA A 131 -10.96 -8.04 -13.17
C ALA A 131 -10.91 -6.51 -13.08
N LEU A 132 -11.28 -5.81 -14.16
CA LEU A 132 -11.33 -4.34 -14.19
C LEU A 132 -12.38 -3.79 -13.21
N ALA A 133 -13.55 -4.39 -13.12
CA ALA A 133 -14.58 -4.00 -12.16
C ALA A 133 -14.07 -4.11 -10.72
N GLY A 134 -13.39 -5.22 -10.39
CA GLY A 134 -12.73 -5.39 -9.09
C GLY A 134 -11.70 -4.30 -8.80
N ALA A 135 -10.85 -3.94 -9.78
CA ALA A 135 -9.89 -2.84 -9.63
C ALA A 135 -10.57 -1.49 -9.37
N LEU A 136 -11.70 -1.20 -10.02
CA LEU A 136 -12.45 0.04 -9.83
C LEU A 136 -13.08 0.11 -8.44
N VAL A 137 -13.62 -1.00 -7.92
CA VAL A 137 -14.16 -1.07 -6.55
C VAL A 137 -13.07 -0.81 -5.52
N GLU A 138 -11.89 -1.43 -5.68
CA GLU A 138 -10.72 -1.17 -4.83
C GLU A 138 -10.26 0.29 -4.92
N ALA A 139 -10.18 0.85 -6.14
CA ALA A 139 -9.83 2.26 -6.37
C ALA A 139 -10.76 3.20 -5.61
N TRP A 140 -12.06 2.95 -5.72
CA TRP A 140 -13.10 3.74 -5.08
C TRP A 140 -13.02 3.64 -3.57
N TRP A 141 -12.84 2.43 -3.04
CA TRP A 141 -12.68 2.17 -1.60
C TRP A 141 -11.49 2.95 -1.03
N ILE A 142 -10.34 2.92 -1.71
CA ILE A 142 -9.14 3.65 -1.31
C ILE A 142 -9.40 5.15 -1.34
N HIS A 143 -10.00 5.67 -2.41
CA HIS A 143 -10.32 7.09 -2.53
C HIS A 143 -11.29 7.55 -1.43
N HIS A 144 -12.28 6.74 -1.10
CA HIS A 144 -13.23 6.98 -0.02
C HIS A 144 -12.52 7.07 1.34
N LEU A 145 -11.67 6.08 1.66
CA LEU A 145 -10.90 6.05 2.90
C LEU A 145 -9.97 7.26 3.06
N PHE A 146 -9.38 7.74 1.96
CA PHE A 146 -8.55 8.95 1.98
C PHE A 146 -9.37 10.24 2.08
N HIS A 147 -10.63 10.24 1.66
CA HIS A 147 -11.54 11.39 1.77
C HIS A 147 -12.21 11.49 3.15
N GLU A 148 -12.43 10.36 3.82
CA GLU A 148 -13.00 10.29 5.17
C GLU A 148 -12.00 10.63 6.29
N ASP A 149 -10.72 10.82 5.97
CA ASP A 149 -9.67 11.19 6.92
C ASP A 149 -9.23 12.66 6.69
N PRO A 150 -10.10 13.67 6.93
CA PRO A 150 -9.64 15.04 7.06
C PRO A 150 -8.88 15.10 8.38
N GLY A 151 -7.56 15.20 8.31
CA GLY A 151 -6.68 15.31 9.47
C GLY A 151 -7.21 16.33 10.48
N GLY A 152 -7.96 15.84 11.46
CA GLY A 152 -8.37 16.63 12.61
C GLY A 152 -7.09 17.12 13.26
N PRO A 153 -6.97 18.44 13.54
CA PRO A 153 -5.76 18.96 14.17
C PRO A 153 -5.49 18.16 15.45
N PRO A 154 -4.21 17.96 15.81
CA PRO A 154 -3.85 17.21 17.01
C PRO A 154 -4.65 17.76 18.19
N GLN A 155 -5.46 16.90 18.83
CA GLN A 155 -6.18 17.30 20.03
C GLN A 155 -5.14 17.77 21.03
N LYS A 156 -5.12 19.07 21.30
CA LYS A 156 -4.34 19.63 22.40
C LYS A 156 -4.73 18.85 23.66
N PRO A 157 -3.76 18.39 24.48
CA PRO A 157 -4.09 17.73 25.74
C PRO A 157 -5.02 18.66 26.51
N LYS A 158 -6.19 18.14 26.87
CA LYS A 158 -7.19 18.84 27.67
C LYS A 158 -6.48 19.26 28.95
N SER A 159 -6.20 20.56 29.10
CA SER A 159 -5.59 21.09 30.31
C SER A 159 -6.52 20.72 31.47
N LEU A 160 -6.10 19.80 32.32
CA LEU A 160 -6.67 19.59 33.63
C LEU A 160 -6.29 20.79 34.48
N ASN A 161 -6.92 21.93 34.23
CA ASN A 161 -6.92 23.05 35.16
C ASN A 161 -8.36 23.18 35.67
N GLY A 162 -8.61 22.37 36.69
CA GLY A 162 -9.84 22.27 37.46
C GLY A 162 -9.46 21.63 38.78
N GLY A 163 -8.66 22.39 39.55
CA GLY A 163 -8.23 22.08 40.90
C GLY A 163 -8.35 23.36 41.73
N ASP A 164 -9.61 23.71 42.00
CA ASP A 164 -10.17 24.11 43.29
C ASP A 164 -9.45 25.23 44.06
N GLY A 165 -10.10 26.40 44.08
CA GLY A 165 -10.00 27.38 45.17
C GLY A 165 -11.14 27.19 46.18
#